data_AF-A0A534ZIG5-F1
#
_entry.id   AF-A0A534ZIG5-F1
#
_cell.length_a   1.000
_cell.length_b   1.000
_cell.length_c   1.000
_cell.angle_alpha   90.00
_cell.angle_beta   90.00
_cell.angle_gamma   90.00
#
_symmetry.space_group_name_H-M   'P 1'
#
loop_
_entity.id
_entity.type
_entity.pdbx_description
1 polymer ?
#
loop_
_entity_poly.entity_id
_entity_poly.type
_entity_poly.pdbx_seq_one_letter_code
_entity_poly.pdbx_strand_id
1 'polypeptide(L)'
;MSHHRLRLLCSAALVIAVATVPRHAAATQKWGPIQLSGNLQTQNLVRHPDYAHYEFIQNRNTARIQLDYDWLQGGLFYNKYNIPFIESSHLFLVYRGVYDSIYDTTPGFIEKEDIHGRAYPGLKTGQFLDVFDRATKVGVPNATGGFTKLTHDQMSISGLTHGERDALKFDNQLREAYADVKFRTIPLTIRAGRQQIVWGEADNFRMLDRANTLDLTWHFVQEIPAPPFGWDQIRRPMWMFKFLYDLGDVWKLSQSFLEWYWNPGDWFPAKQAFLPRPWGLRFYDPLTNVVDGAFFDGSCVALSRVKQTSGPRKGEARCVALMNGTKLFEKGHYARNPMENSQVGIRYHAMSPFGLEFTLNYFYQRWGGDDGTNYAPIQGLPKNDVNNGRAVKLYTQGIFPAEFIAPYVHTLGLSANYSDEAYTQTVFRAETVYDVGIPFFDLGKITVIDVPAVPGVTKKNMWKGMIGFDRPTWIKTVNKTRVVSRRRARPSLERSHSDQHARLPRQDPGLGSPRHLRRDQLLPRRQHHPHLRLRRRPHQPVQHGAVLDDRLRRPRRLRGERRTTVLRRAARSSHADLRDVGPRWS
;
A
#
# COMPACT_ATOMS: atom_id res chain seq x y z
N MET A 1 -36.61 -28.18 39.58
CA MET A 1 -36.17 -28.26 38.15
C MET A 1 -36.08 -29.72 37.75
N SER A 2 -36.40 -30.10 36.50
CA SER A 2 -36.26 -31.50 36.08
C SER A 2 -34.79 -31.88 35.86
N HIS A 3 -34.45 -33.16 36.08
CA HIS A 3 -33.10 -33.69 35.88
C HIS A 3 -32.55 -33.42 34.46
N HIS A 4 -33.42 -33.32 33.46
CA HIS A 4 -33.00 -33.05 32.08
C HIS A 4 -32.44 -31.63 31.90
N ARG A 5 -33.01 -30.62 32.58
CA ARG A 5 -32.46 -29.24 32.58
C ARG A 5 -31.16 -29.16 33.38
N LEU A 6 -31.07 -29.89 34.49
CA LEU A 6 -29.82 -29.98 35.26
C LEU A 6 -28.69 -30.62 34.45
N ARG A 7 -28.97 -31.73 33.75
CA ARG A 7 -28.02 -32.36 32.81
C ARG A 7 -27.59 -31.40 31.70
N LEU A 8 -28.51 -30.68 31.05
CA LEU A 8 -28.13 -29.67 30.05
C LEU A 8 -27.23 -28.57 30.62
N LEU A 9 -27.53 -28.06 31.82
CA LEU A 9 -26.69 -27.05 32.48
C LEU A 9 -25.31 -27.60 32.86
N CYS A 10 -25.20 -28.84 33.36
CA CYS A 10 -23.92 -29.48 33.62
C CYS A 10 -23.13 -29.77 32.34
N SER A 11 -23.78 -30.20 31.26
CA SER A 11 -23.13 -30.39 29.96
C SER A 11 -22.66 -29.07 29.35
N ALA A 12 -23.47 -28.00 29.42
CA ALA A 12 -23.08 -26.67 28.98
C ALA A 12 -21.91 -26.12 29.82
N ALA A 13 -21.98 -26.26 31.15
CA ALA A 13 -20.89 -25.87 32.05
C ALA A 13 -19.61 -26.68 31.80
N LEU A 14 -19.71 -27.97 31.46
CA LEU A 14 -18.55 -28.81 31.10
C LEU A 14 -17.95 -28.41 29.75
N VAL A 15 -18.78 -28.13 28.73
CA VAL A 15 -18.31 -27.61 27.42
C VAL A 15 -17.66 -26.24 27.58
N ILE A 16 -18.25 -25.35 28.37
CA ILE A 16 -17.67 -24.06 28.72
C ILE A 16 -16.34 -24.27 29.45
N ALA A 17 -16.29 -25.10 30.50
CA ALA A 17 -15.05 -25.38 31.23
C ALA A 17 -13.94 -25.95 30.34
N VAL A 18 -14.25 -26.88 29.44
CA VAL A 18 -13.29 -27.45 28.47
C VAL A 18 -12.83 -26.39 27.45
N ALA A 19 -13.65 -25.39 27.14
CA ALA A 19 -13.29 -24.26 26.29
C ALA A 19 -12.57 -23.11 27.04
N THR A 20 -12.76 -22.98 28.35
CA THR A 20 -12.16 -21.91 29.19
C THR A 20 -10.95 -22.35 30.00
N VAL A 21 -10.63 -23.64 30.08
CA VAL A 21 -9.30 -24.08 30.53
C VAL A 21 -8.25 -23.53 29.55
N PRO A 22 -7.31 -22.68 30.00
CA PRO A 22 -6.23 -22.23 29.15
C PRO A 22 -5.27 -23.41 28.95
N ARG A 23 -5.51 -24.20 27.89
CA ARG A 23 -4.50 -25.14 27.39
C ARG A 23 -3.23 -24.32 27.15
N HIS A 24 -2.08 -24.81 27.64
CA HIS A 24 -0.79 -24.23 27.33
C HIS A 24 -0.53 -24.35 25.83
N ALA A 25 -0.97 -23.33 25.09
CA ALA A 25 -0.67 -23.15 23.68
C ALA A 25 0.81 -22.79 23.55
N ALA A 26 1.65 -23.82 23.57
CA ALA A 26 3.02 -23.75 23.07
C ALA A 26 2.98 -23.52 21.55
N ALA A 27 2.59 -22.30 21.17
CA ALA A 27 2.49 -21.80 19.80
C ALA A 27 3.88 -21.72 19.11
N THR A 28 4.93 -21.84 19.93
CA THR A 28 6.31 -22.10 19.53
C THR A 28 6.71 -23.46 20.12
N GLN A 29 7.02 -24.41 19.26
CA GLN A 29 7.67 -25.68 19.59
C GLN A 29 9.18 -25.55 19.35
N LYS A 30 10.02 -26.10 20.23
CA LYS A 30 11.47 -26.02 20.09
C LYS A 30 12.13 -27.37 20.36
N TRP A 31 12.96 -27.81 19.41
CA TRP A 31 13.70 -29.06 19.41
C TRP A 31 15.19 -28.76 19.17
N GLY A 32 15.87 -28.36 20.25
CA GLY A 32 17.27 -27.93 20.20
C GLY A 32 17.46 -26.67 19.31
N PRO A 33 18.23 -26.75 18.21
CA PRO A 33 18.44 -25.62 17.29
C PRO A 33 17.25 -25.34 16.35
N ILE A 34 16.26 -26.25 16.27
CA ILE A 34 15.06 -26.08 15.46
C ILE A 34 13.95 -25.49 16.30
N GLN A 35 13.28 -24.47 15.79
CA GLN A 35 12.07 -23.89 16.35
C GLN A 35 11.00 -23.79 15.26
N LEU A 36 9.79 -24.28 15.57
CA LEU A 36 8.61 -24.21 14.71
C LEU A 36 7.55 -23.39 15.43
N SER A 37 7.06 -22.32 14.81
CA SER A 37 5.98 -21.49 15.34
C SER A 37 4.94 -21.18 14.26
N GLY A 38 3.83 -20.54 14.65
CA GLY A 38 2.81 -20.14 13.68
C GLY A 38 1.63 -19.43 14.31
N ASN A 39 0.74 -18.92 13.45
CA ASN A 39 -0.54 -18.39 13.89
C ASN A 39 -1.67 -18.66 12.88
N LEU A 40 -2.90 -18.68 13.40
CA LEU A 40 -4.12 -18.58 12.62
C LEU A 40 -4.75 -17.22 12.94
N GLN A 41 -5.07 -16.44 11.91
CA GLN A 41 -5.65 -15.11 12.01
C GLN A 41 -6.89 -15.04 11.13
N THR A 42 -8.04 -14.67 11.70
CA THR A 42 -9.23 -14.29 10.93
C THR A 42 -9.39 -12.77 10.97
N GLN A 43 -9.70 -12.16 9.83
CA GLN A 43 -9.93 -10.73 9.69
C GLN A 43 -11.26 -10.51 8.98
N ASN A 44 -12.15 -9.77 9.64
CA ASN A 44 -13.42 -9.32 9.11
C ASN A 44 -13.35 -7.80 8.94
N LEU A 45 -13.62 -7.28 7.75
CA LEU A 45 -13.67 -5.83 7.51
C LEU A 45 -15.03 -5.40 6.97
N VAL A 46 -15.50 -4.29 7.53
CA VAL A 46 -16.74 -3.61 7.13
C VAL A 46 -16.38 -2.18 6.72
N ARG A 47 -16.81 -1.78 5.53
CA ARG A 47 -16.77 -0.38 5.04
C ARG A 47 -18.11 0.29 5.38
N HIS A 48 -18.10 1.59 5.61
CA HIS A 48 -19.28 2.38 5.97
C HIS A 48 -19.07 3.80 5.42
N PRO A 49 -19.97 4.34 4.58
CA PRO A 49 -19.99 5.77 4.26
C PRO A 49 -20.66 6.59 5.37
N ASP A 50 -21.72 6.06 5.99
CA ASP A 50 -22.47 6.68 7.08
C ASP A 50 -23.09 5.61 8.00
N TYR A 51 -23.59 6.05 9.17
CA TYR A 51 -24.04 5.17 10.26
C TYR A 51 -25.24 4.26 9.94
N ALA A 52 -25.91 4.46 8.82
CA ALA A 52 -27.02 3.61 8.35
C ALA A 52 -26.58 2.58 7.30
N HIS A 53 -25.36 2.70 6.76
CA HIS A 53 -24.87 1.89 5.64
C HIS A 53 -23.58 1.15 6.00
N TYR A 54 -23.62 -0.18 5.95
CA TYR A 54 -22.49 -1.06 6.23
C TYR A 54 -22.30 -2.07 5.10
N GLU A 55 -21.07 -2.24 4.63
CA GLU A 55 -20.67 -3.09 3.51
C GLU A 55 -19.62 -4.10 4.00
N PHE A 56 -19.90 -5.40 3.92
CA PHE A 56 -18.93 -6.44 4.29
C PHE A 56 -17.92 -6.65 3.15
N ILE A 57 -16.68 -6.20 3.35
CA ILE A 57 -15.66 -6.10 2.28
C ILE A 57 -14.52 -7.10 2.39
N GLN A 58 -14.43 -7.90 3.47
CA GLN A 58 -13.40 -8.94 3.61
C GLN A 58 -13.73 -9.98 4.69
N ASN A 59 -13.45 -11.26 4.41
CA ASN A 59 -13.35 -12.34 5.41
C ASN A 59 -12.07 -13.14 5.16
N ARG A 60 -10.93 -12.54 5.54
CA ARG A 60 -9.60 -13.06 5.22
C ARG A 60 -9.08 -13.89 6.38
N ASN A 61 -8.97 -15.19 6.15
CA ASN A 61 -8.39 -16.16 7.06
C ASN A 61 -6.95 -16.43 6.59
N THR A 62 -5.98 -16.26 7.48
CA THR A 62 -4.55 -16.41 7.20
C THR A 62 -3.93 -17.40 8.17
N ALA A 63 -3.30 -18.44 7.63
CA ALA A 63 -2.44 -19.36 8.36
C ALA A 63 -0.97 -19.02 8.07
N ARG A 64 -0.14 -18.95 9.11
CA ARG A 64 1.32 -18.77 8.98
C ARG A 64 2.02 -19.89 9.73
N ILE A 65 3.05 -20.45 9.12
CA ILE A 65 3.95 -21.45 9.71
C ILE A 65 5.37 -20.93 9.52
N GLN A 66 6.12 -20.79 10.59
CA GLN A 66 7.47 -20.25 10.63
C GLN A 66 8.44 -21.32 11.15
N LEU A 67 9.53 -21.55 10.43
CA LEU A 67 10.66 -22.36 10.84
C LEU A 67 11.87 -21.45 11.05
N ASP A 68 12.38 -21.45 12.27
CA ASP A 68 13.66 -20.86 12.65
C ASP A 68 14.64 -22.02 12.90
N TYR A 69 15.82 -22.04 12.25
CA TYR A 69 16.78 -23.13 12.42
C TYR A 69 18.25 -22.67 12.42
N ASP A 70 18.88 -22.73 13.59
CA ASP A 70 20.31 -22.48 13.78
C ASP A 70 21.17 -23.69 13.38
N TRP A 71 21.23 -24.01 12.08
CA TRP A 71 21.91 -25.21 11.57
C TRP A 71 23.44 -25.23 11.72
N LEU A 72 24.05 -24.08 12.04
CA LEU A 72 25.48 -23.88 12.17
C LEU A 72 25.75 -22.85 13.27
N GLN A 73 26.39 -23.28 14.36
CA GLN A 73 26.78 -22.42 15.48
C GLN A 73 28.27 -22.63 15.81
N GLY A 74 29.01 -21.56 16.09
CA GLY A 74 30.45 -21.64 16.39
C GLY A 74 31.29 -22.25 15.25
N GLY A 75 30.81 -22.16 14.00
CA GLY A 75 31.36 -22.83 12.82
C GLY A 75 31.04 -24.32 12.67
N LEU A 76 30.33 -24.94 13.62
CA LEU A 76 29.97 -26.36 13.55
C LEU A 76 28.60 -26.55 12.90
N PHE A 77 28.58 -27.08 11.68
CA PHE A 77 27.37 -27.49 10.97
C PHE A 77 26.92 -28.87 11.48
N TYR A 78 25.65 -28.98 11.91
CA TYR A 78 25.08 -30.19 12.54
C TYR A 78 25.91 -30.77 13.72
N ASN A 79 26.71 -29.94 14.40
CA ASN A 79 27.69 -30.37 15.42
C ASN A 79 28.69 -31.44 14.94
N LYS A 80 28.93 -31.54 13.62
CA LYS A 80 29.80 -32.57 13.00
C LYS A 80 30.85 -32.01 12.05
N TYR A 81 30.50 -31.00 11.25
CA TYR A 81 31.38 -30.48 10.20
C TYR A 81 31.83 -29.06 10.56
N ASN A 82 33.14 -28.86 10.75
CA ASN A 82 33.72 -27.55 11.02
C ASN A 82 33.92 -26.76 9.73
N ILE A 83 33.24 -25.62 9.61
CA ILE A 83 33.42 -24.65 8.53
C ILE A 83 34.18 -23.44 9.11
N PRO A 84 35.51 -23.35 8.91
CA PRO A 84 36.35 -22.48 9.73
C PRO A 84 36.09 -20.98 9.51
N PHE A 85 35.61 -20.57 8.34
CA PHE A 85 35.36 -19.17 7.98
C PHE A 85 33.98 -18.63 8.39
N ILE A 86 33.02 -19.50 8.74
CA ILE A 86 31.68 -19.10 9.20
C ILE A 86 31.65 -19.12 10.74
N GLU A 87 31.08 -18.08 11.34
CA GLU A 87 30.82 -18.02 12.78
C GLU A 87 29.49 -18.71 13.12
N SER A 88 28.43 -18.30 12.42
CA SER A 88 27.08 -18.81 12.58
C SER A 88 26.30 -18.70 11.27
N SER A 89 25.29 -19.55 11.11
CA SER A 89 24.28 -19.40 10.07
C SER A 89 22.92 -19.85 10.58
N HIS A 90 21.90 -19.13 10.15
CA HIS A 90 20.51 -19.28 10.57
C HIS A 90 19.61 -19.38 9.35
N LEU A 91 18.82 -20.45 9.24
CA LEU A 91 17.83 -20.65 8.20
C LEU A 91 16.45 -20.22 8.70
N PHE A 92 15.79 -19.34 7.96
CA PHE A 92 14.47 -18.80 8.26
C PHE A 92 13.51 -19.08 7.12
N LEU A 93 12.40 -19.78 7.38
CA LEU A 93 11.31 -20.00 6.43
C LEU A 93 9.98 -19.53 7.03
N VAL A 94 9.14 -18.88 6.23
CA VAL A 94 7.74 -18.62 6.54
C VAL A 94 6.87 -19.08 5.38
N TYR A 95 5.94 -19.99 5.64
CA TYR A 95 4.80 -20.25 4.77
C TYR A 95 3.61 -19.38 5.19
N ARG A 96 2.91 -18.79 4.21
CA ARG A 96 1.64 -18.08 4.43
C ARG A 96 0.59 -18.65 3.48
N GLY A 97 -0.43 -19.27 4.05
CA GLY A 97 -1.65 -19.65 3.33
C GLY A 97 -2.79 -18.70 3.69
N VAL A 98 -3.61 -18.35 2.71
CA VAL A 98 -4.73 -17.40 2.87
C VAL A 98 -5.98 -17.95 2.19
N TYR A 99 -7.12 -17.75 2.82
CA TYR A 99 -8.46 -17.97 2.27
C TYR A 99 -9.37 -16.77 2.58
N ASP A 100 -9.85 -16.07 1.55
CA ASP A 100 -10.73 -14.90 1.66
C ASP A 100 -12.15 -15.26 1.19
N SER A 101 -13.06 -15.57 2.12
CA SER A 101 -14.36 -16.22 1.77
C SER A 101 -15.37 -15.30 1.09
N ILE A 102 -15.04 -14.01 0.92
CA ILE A 102 -15.88 -13.04 0.19
C ILE A 102 -16.07 -13.42 -1.29
N TYR A 103 -15.15 -14.18 -1.87
CA TYR A 103 -15.24 -14.68 -3.25
C TYR A 103 -16.13 -15.93 -3.39
N ASP A 104 -16.48 -16.61 -2.29
CA ASP A 104 -17.45 -17.72 -2.26
C ASP A 104 -18.84 -17.24 -1.82
N THR A 105 -18.91 -16.36 -0.82
CA THR A 105 -20.17 -15.77 -0.33
C THR A 105 -20.73 -14.67 -1.23
N THR A 106 -19.88 -14.06 -2.06
CA THR A 106 -20.19 -13.03 -3.07
C THR A 106 -21.26 -12.01 -2.62
N PRO A 107 -21.08 -11.32 -1.47
CA PRO A 107 -22.02 -10.28 -1.04
C PRO A 107 -22.14 -9.22 -2.14
N GLY A 108 -23.39 -8.85 -2.48
CA GLY A 108 -23.71 -7.95 -3.60
C GLY A 108 -23.35 -6.49 -3.33
N PHE A 109 -22.07 -6.19 -3.07
CA PHE A 109 -21.57 -4.85 -2.88
C PHE A 109 -21.34 -4.16 -4.23
N ILE A 110 -21.65 -2.86 -4.27
CA ILE A 110 -21.45 -1.97 -5.41
C ILE A 110 -21.01 -0.61 -4.87
N GLU A 111 -19.84 -0.15 -5.29
CA GLU A 111 -19.39 1.22 -5.06
C GLU A 111 -20.28 2.14 -5.90
N LYS A 112 -21.02 3.08 -5.27
CA LYS A 112 -22.15 3.77 -5.93
C LYS A 112 -21.76 4.61 -7.14
N GLU A 113 -20.57 5.18 -7.13
CA GLU A 113 -19.96 5.97 -8.21
C GLU A 113 -18.46 5.64 -8.24
N ASP A 114 -17.87 5.59 -9.41
CA ASP A 114 -16.43 5.33 -9.59
C ASP A 114 -15.61 6.64 -9.65
N ILE A 115 -14.33 6.56 -10.02
CA ILE A 115 -13.45 7.74 -10.12
C ILE A 115 -13.89 8.75 -11.20
N HIS A 116 -14.71 8.34 -12.17
CA HIS A 116 -15.28 9.23 -13.18
C HIS A 116 -16.57 9.90 -12.69
N GLY A 117 -17.21 9.35 -11.66
CA GLY A 117 -18.45 9.88 -11.10
C GLY A 117 -19.54 9.92 -12.17
N ARG A 118 -20.29 11.02 -12.23
CA ARG A 118 -21.36 11.22 -13.21
C ARG A 118 -20.84 11.81 -14.52
N ALA A 119 -19.99 11.06 -15.21
CA ALA A 119 -19.43 11.43 -16.52
C ALA A 119 -20.01 10.64 -17.71
N TYR A 120 -20.74 9.54 -17.47
CA TYR A 120 -21.19 8.65 -18.53
C TYR A 120 -22.44 9.17 -19.24
N PRO A 121 -22.51 9.14 -20.59
CA PRO A 121 -23.68 9.66 -21.32
C PRO A 121 -24.91 8.76 -21.13
N GLY A 122 -26.04 9.38 -20.76
CA GLY A 122 -27.35 8.74 -20.62
C GLY A 122 -28.14 8.63 -21.93
N LEU A 123 -29.44 8.32 -21.82
CA LEU A 123 -30.37 8.23 -22.96
C LEU A 123 -30.87 9.60 -23.44
N LYS A 124 -30.79 10.64 -22.60
CA LYS A 124 -31.23 12.00 -22.93
C LYS A 124 -30.03 12.91 -23.15
N THR A 125 -30.12 13.83 -24.10
CA THR A 125 -29.09 14.85 -24.34
C THR A 125 -28.80 15.65 -23.06
N GLY A 126 -27.54 15.72 -22.64
CA GLY A 126 -27.12 16.39 -21.41
C GLY A 126 -27.41 15.63 -20.11
N GLN A 127 -27.94 14.40 -20.18
CA GLN A 127 -28.00 13.49 -19.04
C GLN A 127 -26.65 12.80 -18.86
N PHE A 128 -26.05 12.96 -17.67
CA PHE A 128 -24.88 12.21 -17.26
C PHE A 128 -25.24 11.26 -16.11
N LEU A 129 -24.59 10.11 -16.10
CA LEU A 129 -24.82 8.95 -15.24
C LEU A 129 -23.49 8.49 -14.63
N ASP A 130 -23.55 7.77 -13.51
CA ASP A 130 -22.45 6.92 -13.06
C ASP A 130 -22.33 5.65 -13.92
N VAL A 131 -21.25 4.88 -13.70
CA VAL A 131 -20.95 3.66 -14.48
C VAL A 131 -22.02 2.56 -14.34
N PHE A 132 -22.72 2.48 -13.21
CA PHE A 132 -23.75 1.46 -12.96
C PHE A 132 -25.10 1.87 -13.57
N ASP A 133 -25.51 3.11 -13.43
CA ASP A 133 -26.66 3.68 -14.16
C ASP A 133 -26.43 3.58 -15.67
N ARG A 134 -25.21 3.84 -16.16
CA ARG A 134 -24.84 3.64 -17.56
C ARG A 134 -25.01 2.18 -17.98
N ALA A 135 -24.46 1.23 -17.22
CA ALA A 135 -24.50 -0.20 -17.54
C ALA A 135 -25.92 -0.81 -17.46
N THR A 136 -26.75 -0.36 -16.52
CA THR A 136 -28.09 -0.91 -16.25
C THR A 136 -29.20 -0.21 -17.05
N LYS A 137 -29.17 1.13 -17.16
CA LYS A 137 -30.26 1.90 -17.78
C LYS A 137 -30.07 2.06 -19.29
N VAL A 138 -28.83 2.24 -19.75
CA VAL A 138 -28.48 2.32 -21.17
C VAL A 138 -28.03 0.97 -21.71
N GLY A 139 -27.02 0.37 -21.05
CA GLY A 139 -26.33 -0.83 -21.52
C GLY A 139 -25.02 -0.54 -22.25
N VAL A 140 -24.32 -1.64 -22.53
CA VAL A 140 -23.10 -1.69 -23.35
C VAL A 140 -23.48 -2.03 -24.80
N PRO A 141 -22.72 -1.60 -25.82
CA PRO A 141 -22.94 -2.02 -27.21
C PRO A 141 -23.03 -3.55 -27.37
N ASN A 142 -23.62 -4.00 -28.47
CA ASN A 142 -23.53 -5.38 -28.91
C ASN A 142 -23.32 -5.52 -30.43
N ALA A 143 -22.85 -6.69 -30.86
CA ALA A 143 -22.51 -7.00 -32.25
C ALA A 143 -23.69 -6.95 -33.25
N THR A 144 -24.93 -6.82 -32.76
CA THR A 144 -26.14 -6.60 -33.58
C THR A 144 -26.52 -5.12 -33.72
N GLY A 145 -25.69 -4.19 -33.23
CA GLY A 145 -25.92 -2.74 -33.32
C GLY A 145 -26.90 -2.17 -32.29
N GLY A 146 -27.29 -2.97 -31.29
CA GLY A 146 -28.11 -2.55 -30.17
C GLY A 146 -27.30 -2.35 -28.88
N PHE A 147 -27.99 -2.33 -27.74
CA PHE A 147 -27.38 -2.29 -26.41
C PHE A 147 -27.83 -3.48 -25.56
N THR A 148 -26.86 -4.16 -24.95
CA THR A 148 -27.07 -5.17 -23.91
C THR A 148 -27.02 -4.50 -22.55
N LYS A 149 -28.14 -4.49 -21.82
CA LYS A 149 -28.19 -3.99 -20.44
C LYS A 149 -27.56 -5.01 -19.50
N LEU A 150 -26.78 -4.52 -18.54
CA LEU A 150 -26.15 -5.35 -17.51
C LEU A 150 -26.98 -5.29 -16.22
N THR A 151 -26.89 -6.33 -15.39
CA THR A 151 -27.41 -6.28 -14.01
C THR A 151 -26.36 -5.72 -13.05
N HIS A 152 -26.82 -5.29 -11.87
CA HIS A 152 -25.93 -4.93 -10.77
C HIS A 152 -25.01 -6.11 -10.37
N ASP A 153 -25.55 -7.33 -10.28
CA ASP A 153 -24.77 -8.55 -10.00
C ASP A 153 -23.61 -8.78 -10.98
N GLN A 154 -23.87 -8.62 -12.29
CA GLN A 154 -22.87 -8.76 -13.35
C GLN A 154 -21.72 -7.74 -13.25
N MET A 155 -21.91 -6.65 -12.51
CA MET A 155 -20.90 -5.64 -12.22
C MET A 155 -20.21 -5.85 -10.86
N SER A 156 -20.63 -6.83 -10.06
CA SER A 156 -20.08 -7.15 -8.73
C SER A 156 -19.20 -8.42 -8.74
N ILE A 157 -18.74 -8.91 -7.58
CA ILE A 157 -18.06 -10.23 -7.50
C ILE A 157 -18.93 -11.37 -8.05
N SER A 158 -20.26 -11.33 -7.89
CA SER A 158 -21.12 -12.41 -8.38
C SER A 158 -21.08 -12.57 -9.90
N GLY A 159 -20.73 -11.51 -10.64
CA GLY A 159 -20.48 -11.52 -12.08
C GLY A 159 -19.15 -12.16 -12.52
N LEU A 160 -18.17 -12.32 -11.62
CA LEU A 160 -16.92 -13.05 -11.90
C LEU A 160 -17.21 -14.56 -12.01
N THR A 161 -16.56 -15.25 -12.95
CA THR A 161 -16.69 -16.71 -13.10
C THR A 161 -16.11 -17.46 -11.90
N HIS A 162 -16.55 -18.71 -11.69
CA HIS A 162 -16.06 -19.54 -10.58
C HIS A 162 -14.52 -19.64 -10.55
N GLY A 163 -13.89 -19.85 -11.72
CA GLY A 163 -12.42 -19.93 -11.82
C GLY A 163 -11.70 -18.60 -11.52
N GLU A 164 -12.29 -17.45 -11.88
CA GLU A 164 -11.76 -16.15 -11.48
C GLU A 164 -11.88 -15.93 -9.96
N ARG A 165 -12.99 -16.37 -9.35
CA ARG A 165 -13.18 -16.29 -7.89
C ARG A 165 -12.23 -17.23 -7.15
N ASP A 166 -12.03 -18.46 -7.63
CA ASP A 166 -11.03 -19.41 -7.10
C ASP A 166 -9.60 -18.84 -7.15
N ALA A 167 -9.22 -18.22 -8.27
CA ALA A 167 -7.92 -17.57 -8.45
C ALA A 167 -7.69 -16.33 -7.57
N LEU A 168 -8.75 -15.80 -6.95
CA LEU A 168 -8.70 -14.62 -6.06
C LEU A 168 -8.87 -14.98 -4.58
N LYS A 169 -9.54 -16.09 -4.25
CA LYS A 169 -9.87 -16.47 -2.87
C LYS A 169 -8.72 -17.11 -2.11
N PHE A 170 -7.74 -17.69 -2.81
CA PHE A 170 -6.55 -18.28 -2.19
C PHE A 170 -5.26 -17.51 -2.51
N ASP A 171 -4.44 -17.22 -1.49
CA ASP A 171 -3.05 -16.73 -1.62
C ASP A 171 -2.15 -17.64 -0.79
N ASN A 172 -1.51 -18.61 -1.45
CA ASN A 172 -0.59 -19.56 -0.84
C ASN A 172 0.83 -19.27 -1.32
N GLN A 173 1.71 -18.85 -0.40
CA GLN A 173 3.08 -18.45 -0.72
C GLN A 173 4.08 -18.98 0.31
N LEU A 174 5.22 -19.48 -0.18
CA LEU A 174 6.46 -19.40 0.58
C LEU A 174 6.79 -17.90 0.68
N ARG A 175 6.43 -17.33 1.83
CA ARG A 175 6.46 -15.89 2.11
C ARG A 175 7.91 -15.44 2.08
N GLU A 176 8.69 -15.94 3.02
CA GLU A 176 10.13 -15.68 3.16
C GLU A 176 10.86 -17.01 3.33
N ALA A 177 12.08 -17.08 2.81
CA ALA A 177 12.93 -18.26 2.80
C ALA A 177 14.38 -17.84 2.55
N TYR A 178 15.12 -17.56 3.62
CA TYR A 178 16.49 -17.06 3.52
C TYR A 178 17.41 -17.70 4.56
N ALA A 179 18.71 -17.71 4.26
CA ALA A 179 19.75 -18.00 5.23
C ALA A 179 20.55 -16.72 5.53
N ASP A 180 20.73 -16.42 6.81
CA ASP A 180 21.75 -15.50 7.30
C ASP A 180 23.07 -16.27 7.50
N VAL A 181 24.20 -15.67 7.12
CA VAL A 181 25.55 -16.22 7.28
C VAL A 181 26.46 -15.12 7.81
N LYS A 182 27.05 -15.32 9.00
CA LYS A 182 28.03 -14.41 9.61
C LYS A 182 29.43 -15.01 9.47
N PHE A 183 30.38 -14.21 8.98
CA PHE A 183 31.79 -14.62 8.84
C PHE A 183 32.57 -14.35 10.12
N ARG A 184 33.60 -15.16 10.42
CA ARG A 184 34.44 -14.97 11.62
C ARG A 184 35.46 -13.84 11.47
N THR A 185 36.18 -13.84 10.34
CA THR A 185 37.42 -13.07 10.15
C THR A 185 37.21 -11.75 9.41
N ILE A 186 35.98 -11.49 8.96
CA ILE A 186 35.56 -10.31 8.21
C ILE A 186 34.26 -9.85 8.87
N PRO A 187 34.04 -8.55 9.16
CA PRO A 187 32.85 -8.04 9.82
C PRO A 187 31.63 -7.99 8.86
N LEU A 188 31.39 -9.08 8.14
CA LEU A 188 30.38 -9.22 7.10
C LEU A 188 29.32 -10.24 7.49
N THR A 189 28.06 -9.87 7.33
CA THR A 189 26.91 -10.78 7.36
C THR A 189 26.23 -10.75 5.99
N ILE A 190 25.92 -11.93 5.44
CA ILE A 190 25.19 -12.09 4.17
C ILE A 190 23.86 -12.77 4.45
N ARG A 191 22.77 -12.17 3.99
CA ARG A 191 21.43 -12.78 3.92
C ARG A 191 21.11 -13.13 2.48
N ALA A 192 21.03 -14.40 2.17
CA ALA A 192 20.72 -14.92 0.84
C ALA A 192 19.36 -15.62 0.82
N GLY A 193 18.47 -15.24 -0.09
CA GLY A 193 17.20 -15.92 -0.29
C GLY A 193 16.01 -14.97 -0.49
N ARG A 194 14.81 -15.52 -0.33
CA ARG A 194 13.53 -14.82 -0.47
C ARG A 194 13.24 -13.99 0.77
N GLN A 195 13.39 -12.67 0.69
CA GLN A 195 13.41 -11.79 1.86
C GLN A 195 12.69 -10.45 1.64
N GLN A 196 12.36 -9.77 2.75
CA GLN A 196 12.03 -8.34 2.77
C GLN A 196 13.27 -7.51 3.16
N ILE A 197 13.35 -6.29 2.63
CA ILE A 197 14.31 -5.27 3.04
C ILE A 197 13.51 -4.03 3.49
N VAL A 198 13.89 -3.49 4.65
CA VAL A 198 13.16 -2.42 5.35
C VAL A 198 14.18 -1.37 5.79
N TRP A 199 14.16 -0.21 5.15
CA TRP A 199 15.13 0.88 5.32
C TRP A 199 14.48 2.22 5.70
N GLY A 200 13.16 2.34 5.58
CA GLY A 200 12.42 3.56 5.90
C GLY A 200 11.83 3.58 7.31
N GLU A 201 11.51 4.79 7.75
CA GLU A 201 11.05 5.18 9.08
C GLU A 201 9.80 6.09 9.02
N ALA A 202 9.46 6.56 7.81
CA ALA A 202 8.31 7.40 7.52
C ALA A 202 6.98 6.67 7.74
N ASP A 203 6.13 7.27 8.57
CA ASP A 203 4.75 6.84 8.74
C ASP A 203 3.94 7.21 7.48
N ASN A 204 3.07 6.30 7.02
CA ASN A 204 2.08 6.51 5.96
C ASN A 204 2.61 6.81 4.53
N PHE A 205 3.86 7.24 4.34
CA PHE A 205 4.48 7.49 3.03
C PHE A 205 5.72 6.63 2.80
N ARG A 206 5.80 5.96 1.64
CA ARG A 206 6.81 4.94 1.35
C ARG A 206 8.03 5.50 0.61
N MET A 207 8.89 6.23 1.31
CA MET A 207 10.11 6.80 0.72
C MET A 207 11.23 5.74 0.66
N LEU A 208 12.19 5.67 1.58
CA LEU A 208 13.33 4.74 1.54
C LEU A 208 12.93 3.25 1.52
N ASP A 209 11.72 2.93 1.96
CA ASP A 209 11.27 1.56 2.22
C ASP A 209 10.91 0.75 0.96
N ARG A 210 11.57 1.02 -0.17
CA ARG A 210 11.14 0.74 -1.56
C ARG A 210 11.88 -0.37 -2.31
N ALA A 211 12.71 -1.17 -1.64
CA ALA A 211 13.47 -2.26 -2.26
C ALA A 211 12.56 -3.41 -2.77
N ASN A 212 11.56 -3.80 -1.99
CA ASN A 212 10.46 -4.66 -2.42
C ASN A 212 9.34 -3.82 -3.06
N THR A 213 8.39 -4.43 -3.78
CA THR A 213 7.11 -3.81 -4.16
C THR A 213 5.95 -4.33 -3.31
N LEU A 214 4.75 -3.75 -3.43
CA LEU A 214 3.57 -4.09 -2.62
C LEU A 214 2.55 -4.98 -3.35
N ASP A 215 1.76 -5.73 -2.57
CA ASP A 215 0.48 -6.33 -2.95
C ASP A 215 -0.64 -5.47 -2.36
N LEU A 216 -1.07 -4.49 -3.14
CA LEU A 216 -2.11 -3.54 -2.77
C LEU A 216 -3.52 -4.16 -2.84
N THR A 217 -3.65 -5.40 -3.33
CA THR A 217 -4.95 -5.94 -3.80
C THR A 217 -5.88 -6.43 -2.69
N TRP A 218 -5.52 -6.23 -1.42
CA TRP A 218 -6.27 -6.72 -0.27
C TRP A 218 -6.30 -5.82 0.98
N HIS A 219 -5.52 -4.72 1.02
CA HIS A 219 -5.63 -3.58 1.98
C HIS A 219 -5.22 -2.21 1.37
N PHE A 220 -4.93 -2.14 0.07
CA PHE A 220 -4.31 -0.97 -0.56
C PHE A 220 -3.08 -0.48 0.24
N VAL A 221 -3.06 0.77 0.70
CA VAL A 221 -2.03 1.33 1.60
C VAL A 221 -2.56 1.59 3.02
N GLN A 222 -3.69 0.97 3.40
CA GLN A 222 -4.47 1.32 4.61
C GLN A 222 -4.64 0.13 5.56
N GLU A 223 -3.78 0.04 6.57
CA GLU A 223 -3.73 -1.10 7.48
C GLU A 223 -4.64 -0.89 8.71
N ILE A 224 -5.87 -1.42 8.59
CA ILE A 224 -6.92 -1.40 9.61
C ILE A 224 -7.40 -2.85 9.85
N PRO A 225 -7.63 -3.31 11.10
CA PRO A 225 -7.61 -2.59 12.37
C PRO A 225 -6.32 -2.81 13.18
N ALA A 226 -6.29 -2.22 14.38
CA ALA A 226 -5.26 -2.42 15.41
C ALA A 226 -5.01 -3.90 15.78
N PRO A 227 -3.76 -4.29 16.18
CA PRO A 227 -2.51 -3.51 16.18
C PRO A 227 -2.03 -3.18 14.75
N PRO A 228 -0.98 -2.35 14.57
CA PRO A 228 -0.44 -2.09 13.24
C PRO A 228 0.40 -3.30 12.84
N PHE A 229 -0.21 -4.22 12.10
CA PHE A 229 0.51 -4.80 10.98
C PHE A 229 0.96 -3.61 10.12
N GLY A 230 2.26 -3.49 9.86
CA GLY A 230 2.75 -2.50 8.94
C GLY A 230 2.88 -3.10 7.55
N TRP A 231 3.55 -2.36 6.68
CA TRP A 231 3.91 -2.79 5.32
C TRP A 231 4.57 -4.20 5.27
N ASP A 232 5.02 -4.78 6.40
CA ASP A 232 5.50 -6.17 6.51
C ASP A 232 4.53 -7.25 6.01
N GLN A 233 3.22 -6.96 5.93
CA GLN A 233 2.23 -7.89 5.37
C GLN A 233 1.96 -7.70 3.87
N ILE A 234 1.92 -6.44 3.41
CA ILE A 234 1.64 -6.10 2.00
C ILE A 234 2.90 -5.98 1.13
N ARG A 235 4.10 -5.75 1.68
CA ARG A 235 5.37 -5.91 0.93
C ARG A 235 5.41 -7.32 0.32
N ARG A 236 6.05 -7.44 -0.84
CA ARG A 236 6.21 -8.69 -1.59
C ARG A 236 7.68 -9.11 -1.51
N PRO A 237 8.03 -10.14 -0.73
CA PRO A 237 9.38 -10.68 -0.65
C PRO A 237 9.93 -11.05 -2.04
N MET A 238 11.24 -10.89 -2.21
CA MET A 238 11.95 -11.17 -3.45
C MET A 238 13.19 -12.02 -3.16
N TRP A 239 13.58 -12.88 -4.10
CA TRP A 239 14.88 -13.56 -4.07
C TRP A 239 16.00 -12.53 -4.27
N MET A 240 16.78 -12.29 -3.23
CA MET A 240 17.82 -11.27 -3.19
C MET A 240 19.03 -11.74 -2.37
N PHE A 241 20.17 -11.10 -2.61
CA PHE A 241 21.29 -11.07 -1.68
C PHE A 241 21.29 -9.74 -0.96
N LYS A 242 21.55 -9.76 0.35
CA LYS A 242 21.68 -8.58 1.19
C LYS A 242 22.95 -8.74 2.04
N PHE A 243 23.77 -7.70 2.06
CA PHE A 243 25.09 -7.69 2.68
C PHE A 243 25.09 -6.60 3.75
N LEU A 244 25.68 -6.89 4.91
CA LEU A 244 25.86 -5.95 6.01
C LEU A 244 27.32 -6.03 6.46
N TYR A 245 28.07 -4.95 6.23
CA TYR A 245 29.46 -4.80 6.65
C TYR A 245 29.52 -3.79 7.80
N ASP A 246 29.94 -4.26 8.98
CA ASP A 246 30.14 -3.42 10.16
C ASP A 246 31.47 -2.66 10.03
N LEU A 247 31.43 -1.33 10.20
CA LEU A 247 32.58 -0.43 10.11
C LEU A 247 33.06 0.02 11.50
N GLY A 248 32.32 -0.30 12.58
CA GLY A 248 32.60 0.16 13.93
C GLY A 248 32.45 1.68 14.08
N ASP A 249 33.47 2.33 14.63
CA ASP A 249 33.51 3.78 14.80
C ASP A 249 34.35 4.44 13.68
N VAL A 250 33.72 5.32 12.91
CA VAL A 250 34.35 6.01 11.76
C VAL A 250 34.49 7.49 12.10
N TRP A 251 35.72 7.96 12.29
CA TRP A 251 36.07 9.34 12.65
C TRP A 251 35.50 9.80 14.01
N LYS A 252 34.23 10.25 14.02
CA LYS A 252 33.45 10.63 15.20
C LYS A 252 32.03 10.05 15.14
N LEU A 253 31.76 9.16 14.19
CA LEU A 253 30.46 8.54 13.98
C LEU A 253 30.52 7.10 14.50
N SER A 254 29.71 6.80 15.50
CA SER A 254 29.63 5.46 16.07
C SER A 254 28.56 4.61 15.38
N GLN A 255 28.62 3.29 15.60
CA GLN A 255 27.67 2.32 15.02
C GLN A 255 27.59 2.44 13.48
N SER A 256 28.73 2.73 12.85
CA SER A 256 28.81 2.88 11.40
C SER A 256 28.68 1.51 10.72
N PHE A 257 27.77 1.39 9.76
CA PHE A 257 27.71 0.19 8.91
C PHE A 257 27.37 0.54 7.47
N LEU A 258 27.81 -0.33 6.56
CA LEU A 258 27.45 -0.29 5.15
C LEU A 258 26.58 -1.51 4.83
N GLU A 259 25.36 -1.26 4.38
CA GLU A 259 24.40 -2.28 3.97
C GLU A 259 24.11 -2.13 2.48
N TRP A 260 24.09 -3.22 1.71
CA TRP A 260 23.68 -3.18 0.32
C TRP A 260 22.91 -4.44 -0.07
N TYR A 261 22.13 -4.35 -1.14
CA TYR A 261 21.43 -5.50 -1.69
C TYR A 261 21.57 -5.58 -3.20
N TRP A 262 21.40 -6.81 -3.68
CA TRP A 262 21.31 -7.14 -5.09
C TRP A 262 20.14 -8.11 -5.31
N ASN A 263 19.19 -7.70 -6.15
CA ASN A 263 18.15 -8.56 -6.68
C ASN A 263 18.58 -9.01 -8.09
N PRO A 264 18.80 -10.32 -8.35
CA PRO A 264 19.30 -10.82 -9.63
C PRO A 264 18.20 -11.11 -10.67
N GLY A 265 17.03 -10.48 -10.60
CA GLY A 265 15.96 -10.65 -11.61
C GLY A 265 14.56 -10.97 -11.07
N ASP A 266 14.39 -11.19 -9.76
CA ASP A 266 13.12 -11.60 -9.16
C ASP A 266 12.14 -10.42 -8.92
N TRP A 267 12.51 -9.19 -9.25
CA TRP A 267 11.60 -8.05 -9.14
C TRP A 267 10.35 -8.18 -10.03
N PHE A 268 9.30 -7.50 -9.60
CA PHE A 268 8.00 -7.38 -10.23
C PHE A 268 7.37 -6.03 -9.81
N PRO A 269 6.44 -5.45 -10.60
CA PRO A 269 5.76 -4.21 -10.23
C PRO A 269 4.86 -4.39 -9.00
N ALA A 270 4.36 -3.28 -8.47
CA ALA A 270 3.28 -3.29 -7.49
C ALA A 270 2.08 -4.05 -8.05
N LYS A 271 1.58 -5.05 -7.31
CA LYS A 271 0.40 -5.82 -7.70
C LYS A 271 -0.83 -4.98 -7.34
N GLN A 272 -1.52 -4.50 -8.37
CA GLN A 272 -2.75 -3.71 -8.25
C GLN A 272 -3.96 -4.53 -8.70
N ALA A 273 -5.15 -4.01 -8.46
CA ALA A 273 -6.43 -4.60 -8.86
C ALA A 273 -7.46 -3.50 -9.11
N PHE A 274 -8.58 -3.84 -9.72
CA PHE A 274 -9.67 -2.94 -10.07
C PHE A 274 -10.99 -3.43 -9.45
N LEU A 275 -12.07 -2.64 -9.59
CA LEU A 275 -13.42 -3.15 -9.37
C LEU A 275 -13.66 -4.38 -10.29
N PRO A 276 -14.42 -5.41 -9.83
CA PRO A 276 -15.22 -5.44 -8.61
C PRO A 276 -14.50 -6.01 -7.36
N ARG A 277 -13.15 -5.99 -7.27
CA ARG A 277 -12.48 -6.43 -6.04
C ARG A 277 -12.63 -5.37 -4.94
N PRO A 278 -12.89 -5.73 -3.66
CA PRO A 278 -13.23 -4.74 -2.62
C PRO A 278 -12.07 -3.77 -2.32
N TRP A 279 -10.84 -4.24 -2.50
CA TRP A 279 -9.58 -3.49 -2.37
C TRP A 279 -8.91 -3.20 -3.72
N GLY A 280 -9.69 -3.21 -4.79
CA GLY A 280 -9.27 -2.66 -6.07
C GLY A 280 -9.23 -1.13 -6.05
N LEU A 281 -8.62 -0.56 -7.08
CA LEU A 281 -8.83 0.84 -7.45
C LEU A 281 -10.31 1.06 -7.75
N ARG A 282 -10.82 2.27 -7.46
CA ARG A 282 -12.24 2.63 -7.55
C ARG A 282 -12.69 2.96 -8.98
N PHE A 283 -12.38 2.07 -9.90
CA PHE A 283 -12.82 2.00 -11.29
C PHE A 283 -12.56 0.58 -11.78
N TYR A 284 -13.22 0.17 -12.86
CA TYR A 284 -12.98 -1.14 -13.48
C TYR A 284 -11.67 -1.15 -14.27
N ASP A 285 -11.23 -2.32 -14.75
CA ASP A 285 -10.01 -2.42 -15.57
C ASP A 285 -10.11 -1.47 -16.80
N PRO A 286 -9.23 -0.46 -16.93
CA PRO A 286 -9.32 0.56 -17.98
C PRO A 286 -8.98 0.01 -19.37
N LEU A 287 -8.45 -1.21 -19.46
CA LEU A 287 -8.24 -1.92 -20.71
C LEU A 287 -9.39 -2.88 -21.01
N THR A 288 -9.81 -3.69 -20.03
CA THR A 288 -10.65 -4.88 -20.30
C THR A 288 -12.11 -4.80 -19.88
N ASN A 289 -12.55 -3.76 -19.15
CA ASN A 289 -13.94 -3.70 -18.69
C ASN A 289 -14.96 -3.56 -19.84
N VAL A 290 -16.18 -4.04 -19.62
CA VAL A 290 -17.22 -4.13 -20.65
C VAL A 290 -17.97 -2.83 -20.93
N VAL A 291 -17.87 -1.81 -20.07
CA VAL A 291 -18.56 -0.52 -20.26
C VAL A 291 -17.75 0.36 -21.21
N ASP A 292 -16.54 0.75 -20.82
CA ASP A 292 -15.69 1.75 -21.48
C ASP A 292 -14.21 1.33 -21.63
N GLY A 293 -13.87 0.07 -21.33
CA GLY A 293 -12.47 -0.41 -21.38
C GLY A 293 -11.85 -0.23 -22.77
N ALA A 294 -10.62 0.28 -22.82
CA ALA A 294 -9.94 0.72 -24.04
C ALA A 294 -9.78 -0.35 -25.13
N PHE A 295 -9.87 -1.65 -24.79
CA PHE A 295 -9.87 -2.73 -25.76
C PHE A 295 -11.21 -2.90 -26.52
N PHE A 296 -12.29 -2.27 -26.03
CA PHE A 296 -13.66 -2.30 -26.55
C PHE A 296 -14.14 -0.92 -27.07
N ASP A 297 -13.20 -0.02 -27.38
CA ASP A 297 -13.46 1.31 -27.93
C ASP A 297 -12.50 1.66 -29.10
N GLY A 298 -12.79 2.77 -29.78
CA GLY A 298 -11.93 3.41 -30.78
C GLY A 298 -11.44 2.46 -31.88
N SER A 299 -10.14 2.58 -32.20
CA SER A 299 -9.51 1.81 -33.27
C SER A 299 -9.43 0.30 -33.01
N CYS A 300 -9.58 -0.17 -31.76
CA CYS A 300 -9.69 -1.60 -31.49
C CYS A 300 -10.98 -2.19 -32.08
N VAL A 301 -12.12 -1.51 -31.90
CA VAL A 301 -13.40 -1.95 -32.47
C VAL A 301 -13.44 -1.73 -33.99
N ALA A 302 -12.86 -0.64 -34.48
CA ALA A 302 -12.89 -0.31 -35.91
C ALA A 302 -12.01 -1.22 -36.79
N LEU A 303 -10.90 -1.78 -36.26
CA LEU A 303 -9.88 -2.46 -37.07
C LEU A 303 -9.57 -3.90 -36.66
N SER A 304 -9.87 -4.34 -35.43
CA SER A 304 -9.41 -5.65 -34.95
C SER A 304 -10.11 -6.82 -35.64
N ARG A 305 -9.32 -7.80 -36.05
CA ARG A 305 -9.81 -9.11 -36.54
C ARG A 305 -10.18 -10.06 -35.40
N VAL A 306 -9.76 -9.76 -34.16
CA VAL A 306 -10.04 -10.58 -32.98
C VAL A 306 -11.41 -10.21 -32.41
N LYS A 307 -12.33 -11.18 -32.36
CA LYS A 307 -13.68 -10.99 -31.85
C LYS A 307 -13.85 -11.56 -30.45
N GLN A 308 -14.66 -10.88 -29.63
CA GLN A 308 -15.05 -11.32 -28.30
C GLN A 308 -15.91 -12.59 -28.38
N THR A 309 -15.50 -13.66 -27.69
CA THR A 309 -16.13 -14.99 -27.78
C THR A 309 -17.31 -15.21 -26.83
N SER A 310 -17.36 -14.47 -25.72
CA SER A 310 -18.31 -14.66 -24.61
C SER A 310 -18.80 -13.32 -24.01
N GLY A 311 -19.80 -13.37 -23.13
CA GLY A 311 -20.28 -12.20 -22.38
C GLY A 311 -21.09 -11.18 -23.21
N PRO A 312 -21.38 -9.99 -22.64
CA PRO A 312 -22.35 -9.03 -23.20
C PRO A 312 -22.02 -8.47 -24.58
N ARG A 313 -20.72 -8.34 -24.89
CA ARG A 313 -20.15 -7.85 -26.16
C ARG A 313 -19.75 -8.98 -27.12
N LYS A 314 -20.31 -10.18 -26.97
CA LYS A 314 -20.00 -11.34 -27.86
C LYS A 314 -20.19 -10.97 -29.33
N GLY A 315 -19.17 -11.25 -30.15
CA GLY A 315 -19.13 -10.97 -31.58
C GLY A 315 -18.49 -9.63 -31.96
N GLU A 316 -18.28 -8.72 -31.02
CA GLU A 316 -17.61 -7.43 -31.27
C GLU A 316 -16.10 -7.62 -31.51
N ALA A 317 -15.53 -6.78 -32.37
CA ALA A 317 -14.08 -6.65 -32.53
C ALA A 317 -13.47 -5.99 -31.28
N ARG A 318 -12.32 -6.50 -30.83
CA ARG A 318 -11.63 -6.00 -29.63
C ARG A 318 -10.12 -6.16 -29.70
N CYS A 319 -9.40 -5.41 -28.87
CA CYS A 319 -8.01 -5.75 -28.54
C CYS A 319 -7.94 -6.80 -27.41
N VAL A 320 -6.86 -7.55 -27.35
CA VAL A 320 -6.63 -8.64 -26.37
C VAL A 320 -5.28 -8.54 -25.67
N ALA A 321 -4.35 -7.72 -26.17
CA ALA A 321 -3.03 -7.53 -25.60
C ALA A 321 -2.55 -6.07 -25.72
N LEU A 322 -1.64 -5.68 -24.81
CA LEU A 322 -0.78 -4.53 -24.99
C LEU A 322 0.40 -4.87 -25.93
N MET A 323 1.06 -3.83 -26.45
CA MET A 323 2.27 -3.98 -27.24
C MET A 323 3.40 -4.66 -26.43
N ASN A 324 4.32 -5.30 -27.15
CA ASN A 324 5.52 -5.99 -26.62
C ASN A 324 5.23 -7.10 -25.59
N GLY A 325 4.02 -7.68 -25.60
CA GLY A 325 3.63 -8.74 -24.66
C GLY A 325 3.60 -8.28 -23.20
N THR A 326 3.37 -6.99 -22.99
CA THR A 326 3.25 -6.38 -21.65
C THR A 326 1.84 -6.54 -21.08
N LYS A 327 1.73 -6.33 -19.76
CA LYS A 327 0.47 -6.34 -19.00
C LYS A 327 0.50 -5.26 -17.93
N LEU A 328 -0.56 -4.46 -17.87
CA LEU A 328 -0.76 -3.41 -16.89
C LEU A 328 -0.62 -3.95 -15.45
N PHE A 329 0.30 -3.36 -14.68
CA PHE A 329 0.63 -3.74 -13.28
C PHE A 329 1.06 -5.21 -13.03
N GLU A 330 1.29 -6.01 -14.07
CA GLU A 330 1.81 -7.39 -13.96
C GLU A 330 3.23 -7.54 -14.54
N LYS A 331 3.44 -7.09 -15.80
CA LYS A 331 4.67 -7.37 -16.56
C LYS A 331 4.97 -6.25 -17.54
N GLY A 332 6.11 -5.59 -17.40
CA GLY A 332 6.61 -4.63 -18.40
C GLY A 332 7.42 -5.29 -19.51
N HIS A 333 7.96 -4.47 -20.41
CA HIS A 333 8.81 -4.94 -21.51
C HIS A 333 10.23 -5.24 -21.00
N TYR A 334 10.36 -6.41 -20.35
CA TYR A 334 11.62 -7.00 -19.88
C TYR A 334 11.39 -8.48 -19.51
N ALA A 335 12.45 -9.28 -19.52
CA ALA A 335 12.49 -10.60 -18.92
C ALA A 335 12.97 -10.55 -17.46
N ARG A 336 12.53 -11.50 -16.64
CA ARG A 336 12.92 -11.61 -15.21
C ARG A 336 14.25 -12.36 -15.09
N ASN A 337 15.33 -11.69 -15.48
CA ASN A 337 16.70 -12.20 -15.48
C ASN A 337 17.70 -11.14 -14.92
N PRO A 338 18.97 -11.50 -14.63
CA PRO A 338 19.94 -10.56 -14.07
C PRO A 338 20.36 -9.41 -15.00
N MET A 339 20.17 -9.54 -16.32
CA MET A 339 20.61 -8.55 -17.31
C MET A 339 19.59 -7.42 -17.48
N GLU A 340 18.30 -7.76 -17.51
CA GLU A 340 17.21 -6.81 -17.77
C GLU A 340 16.44 -6.39 -16.52
N ASN A 341 16.50 -7.17 -15.44
CA ASN A 341 15.67 -6.97 -14.25
C ASN A 341 16.45 -7.08 -12.94
N SER A 342 17.75 -6.76 -12.95
CA SER A 342 18.56 -6.59 -11.74
C SER A 342 18.24 -5.28 -11.02
N GLN A 343 18.26 -5.25 -9.68
CA GLN A 343 18.17 -4.03 -8.87
C GLN A 343 19.26 -4.04 -7.81
N VAL A 344 19.78 -2.86 -7.51
CA VAL A 344 20.74 -2.66 -6.42
C VAL A 344 20.34 -1.47 -5.57
N GLY A 345 20.66 -1.54 -4.28
CA GLY A 345 20.62 -0.41 -3.39
C GLY A 345 21.73 -0.50 -2.34
N ILE A 346 22.14 0.65 -1.83
CA ILE A 346 23.18 0.79 -0.81
C ILE A 346 22.73 1.82 0.24
N ARG A 347 23.04 1.53 1.50
CA ARG A 347 22.72 2.34 2.68
C ARG A 347 23.94 2.40 3.60
N TYR A 348 24.44 3.60 3.83
CA TYR A 348 25.33 3.87 4.96
C TYR A 348 24.46 4.28 6.16
N HIS A 349 24.80 3.80 7.35
CA HIS A 349 24.21 4.18 8.64
C HIS A 349 25.29 4.71 9.56
N ALA A 350 24.96 5.71 10.39
CA ALA A 350 25.83 6.14 11.49
C ALA A 350 25.08 6.90 12.58
N MET A 351 25.66 6.95 13.78
CA MET A 351 25.21 7.77 14.90
C MET A 351 26.23 8.87 15.22
N SER A 352 25.78 10.12 15.40
CA SER A 352 26.65 11.25 15.72
C SER A 352 26.92 11.39 17.24
N PRO A 353 28.00 12.11 17.65
CA PRO A 353 28.28 12.38 19.07
C PRO A 353 27.21 13.20 19.78
N PHE A 354 26.33 13.87 19.03
CA PHE A 354 25.24 14.70 19.56
C PHE A 354 23.88 13.97 19.50
N GLY A 355 23.86 12.66 19.23
CA GLY A 355 22.65 11.84 19.27
C GLY A 355 21.78 11.88 18.00
N LEU A 356 22.35 12.28 16.86
CA LEU A 356 21.69 12.16 15.55
C LEU A 356 22.02 10.78 14.94
N GLU A 357 21.04 9.89 14.93
CA GLU A 357 21.04 8.66 14.12
C GLU A 357 20.67 9.05 12.69
N PHE A 358 21.41 8.60 11.67
CA PHE A 358 21.07 8.90 10.28
C PHE A 358 21.48 7.79 9.31
N THR A 359 20.82 7.79 8.14
CA THR A 359 21.19 6.94 7.01
C THR A 359 21.29 7.73 5.71
N LEU A 360 22.26 7.37 4.86
CA LEU A 360 22.41 7.86 3.49
C LEU A 360 22.18 6.69 2.53
N ASN A 361 21.28 6.86 1.58
CA ASN A 361 20.73 5.77 0.77
C ASN A 361 20.83 6.10 -0.73
N TYR A 362 21.13 5.09 -1.54
CA TYR A 362 21.04 5.16 -2.99
C TYR A 362 20.42 3.87 -3.54
N PHE A 363 19.53 4.02 -4.52
CA PHE A 363 18.90 2.90 -5.23
C PHE A 363 19.04 3.08 -6.74
N TYR A 364 19.33 1.98 -7.44
CA TYR A 364 19.14 1.85 -8.88
C TYR A 364 18.20 0.67 -9.13
N GLN A 365 16.94 1.00 -9.43
CA GLN A 365 15.87 -0.01 -9.52
C GLN A 365 14.74 0.42 -10.45
N ARG A 366 13.88 -0.53 -10.81
CA ARG A 366 12.68 -0.26 -11.60
C ARG A 366 11.61 0.44 -10.77
N TRP A 367 10.87 1.34 -11.41
CA TRP A 367 9.79 2.09 -10.78
C TRP A 367 8.60 1.17 -10.43
N GLY A 368 8.33 1.01 -9.13
CA GLY A 368 7.27 0.12 -8.61
C GLY A 368 5.86 0.71 -8.68
N GLY A 369 5.73 2.02 -8.49
CA GLY A 369 4.43 2.72 -8.50
C GLY A 369 3.59 2.58 -7.23
N ASP A 370 4.20 2.26 -6.09
CA ASP A 370 3.53 1.95 -4.82
C ASP A 370 3.95 2.86 -3.64
N ASP A 371 4.41 4.08 -3.94
CA ASP A 371 4.76 5.10 -2.94
C ASP A 371 3.78 6.29 -2.85
N GLY A 372 2.69 6.26 -3.60
CA GLY A 372 1.70 7.34 -3.69
C GLY A 372 2.05 8.46 -4.68
N THR A 373 3.18 8.36 -5.40
CA THR A 373 3.53 9.30 -6.48
C THR A 373 2.62 9.11 -7.70
N ASN A 374 2.11 10.21 -8.26
CA ASN A 374 1.48 10.20 -9.57
C ASN A 374 2.53 9.94 -10.68
N TYR A 375 2.29 8.96 -11.55
CA TYR A 375 3.19 8.60 -12.66
C TYR A 375 2.40 8.08 -13.87
N ALA A 376 3.07 7.92 -15.02
CA ALA A 376 2.51 7.25 -16.20
C ALA A 376 2.85 5.74 -16.16
N PRO A 377 1.88 4.84 -15.95
CA PRO A 377 2.11 3.40 -15.99
C PRO A 377 2.17 2.83 -17.41
N ILE A 378 1.66 3.55 -18.40
CA ILE A 378 1.63 3.13 -19.81
C ILE A 378 2.29 4.17 -20.72
N GLN A 379 2.79 3.71 -21.86
CA GLN A 379 3.34 4.55 -22.92
C GLN A 379 2.76 4.13 -24.27
N GLY A 380 2.05 5.05 -24.94
CA GLY A 380 1.59 4.88 -26.32
C GLY A 380 2.69 5.21 -27.36
N LEU A 381 2.58 4.67 -28.57
CA LEU A 381 3.45 5.07 -29.69
C LEU A 381 3.27 6.58 -30.00
N PRO A 382 4.36 7.39 -30.09
CA PRO A 382 4.26 8.80 -30.47
C PRO A 382 3.66 9.01 -31.85
N LYS A 383 2.84 10.04 -32.05
CA LYS A 383 2.14 10.30 -33.32
C LYS A 383 3.11 10.78 -34.42
N ASN A 384 3.26 9.95 -35.46
CA ASN A 384 3.98 10.23 -36.71
C ASN A 384 3.59 9.16 -37.74
N ASP A 385 3.85 9.36 -39.03
CA ASP A 385 3.30 8.51 -40.09
C ASP A 385 3.76 7.04 -40.04
N VAL A 386 5.01 6.80 -39.65
CA VAL A 386 5.55 5.44 -39.44
C VAL A 386 4.81 4.74 -38.30
N ASN A 387 4.59 5.44 -37.18
CA ASN A 387 3.84 4.91 -36.05
C ASN A 387 2.34 4.80 -36.32
N ASN A 388 1.75 5.69 -37.13
CA ASN A 388 0.36 5.61 -37.57
C ASN A 388 0.16 4.31 -38.39
N GLY A 389 1.03 4.05 -39.37
CA GLY A 389 1.03 2.80 -40.14
C GLY A 389 1.31 1.55 -39.30
N ARG A 390 2.16 1.66 -38.27
CA ARG A 390 2.38 0.58 -37.28
C ARG A 390 1.14 0.34 -36.41
N ALA A 391 0.46 1.39 -35.97
CA ALA A 391 -0.72 1.31 -35.11
C ALA A 391 -1.86 0.56 -35.83
N VAL A 392 -2.13 0.88 -37.11
CA VAL A 392 -3.13 0.16 -37.92
C VAL A 392 -2.83 -1.35 -37.98
N LYS A 393 -1.55 -1.74 -38.14
CA LYS A 393 -1.15 -3.16 -38.13
C LYS A 393 -1.38 -3.81 -36.76
N LEU A 394 -1.01 -3.13 -35.67
CA LEU A 394 -1.22 -3.61 -34.30
C LEU A 394 -2.71 -3.77 -33.97
N TYR A 395 -3.55 -2.75 -34.22
CA TYR A 395 -5.00 -2.84 -34.01
C TYR A 395 -5.61 -3.98 -34.83
N THR A 396 -5.20 -4.17 -36.09
CA THR A 396 -5.65 -5.28 -36.96
C THR A 396 -5.35 -6.66 -36.34
N GLN A 397 -4.25 -6.79 -35.61
CA GLN A 397 -3.82 -7.98 -34.88
C GLN A 397 -4.48 -8.12 -33.49
N GLY A 398 -5.34 -7.18 -33.08
CA GLY A 398 -5.93 -7.14 -31.73
C GLY A 398 -4.96 -6.66 -30.65
N ILE A 399 -3.91 -5.91 -31.03
CA ILE A 399 -2.90 -5.37 -30.11
C ILE A 399 -3.13 -3.86 -29.96
N PHE A 400 -3.31 -3.41 -28.72
CA PHE A 400 -3.40 -1.98 -28.40
C PHE A 400 -1.99 -1.35 -28.44
N PRO A 401 -1.75 -0.23 -29.16
CA PRO A 401 -0.42 0.32 -29.42
C PRO A 401 0.15 1.15 -28.26
N ALA A 402 -0.05 0.68 -27.03
CA ALA A 402 0.64 1.11 -25.83
C ALA A 402 1.24 -0.10 -25.10
N GLU A 403 2.27 0.15 -24.28
CA GLU A 403 2.89 -0.87 -23.41
C GLU A 403 2.91 -0.41 -21.94
N PHE A 404 2.90 -1.37 -21.01
CA PHE A 404 3.09 -1.08 -19.58
C PHE A 404 4.59 -0.86 -19.28
N ILE A 405 4.92 0.28 -18.67
CA ILE A 405 6.28 0.71 -18.41
C ILE A 405 6.63 0.69 -16.91
N ALA A 406 7.80 0.12 -16.61
CA ALA A 406 8.43 0.17 -15.29
C ALA A 406 9.92 0.51 -15.48
N PRO A 407 10.26 1.76 -15.82
CA PRO A 407 11.62 2.16 -16.18
C PRO A 407 12.54 2.13 -14.95
N TYR A 408 13.85 2.01 -15.20
CA TYR A 408 14.85 2.28 -14.17
C TYR A 408 14.86 3.75 -13.77
N VAL A 409 14.93 3.99 -12.46
CA VAL A 409 15.15 5.29 -11.83
C VAL A 409 16.40 5.22 -10.94
N HIS A 410 16.96 6.39 -10.67
CA HIS A 410 17.94 6.56 -9.60
C HIS A 410 17.25 7.28 -8.44
N THR A 411 17.36 6.74 -7.23
CA THR A 411 16.84 7.39 -6.02
C THR A 411 18.01 7.68 -5.09
N LEU A 412 18.22 8.95 -4.74
CA LEU A 412 19.03 9.34 -3.58
C LEU A 412 18.10 9.53 -2.38
N GLY A 413 18.53 9.25 -1.17
CA GLY A 413 17.70 9.46 0.01
C GLY A 413 18.45 9.54 1.33
N LEU A 414 17.79 10.11 2.33
CA LEU A 414 18.31 10.34 3.67
C LEU A 414 17.21 10.06 4.69
N SER A 415 17.56 9.40 5.80
CA SER A 415 16.74 9.40 7.02
C SER A 415 17.55 9.92 8.20
N ALA A 416 16.90 10.53 9.18
CA ALA A 416 17.53 11.04 10.39
C ALA A 416 16.56 11.10 11.57
N ASN A 417 16.98 10.57 12.73
CA ASN A 417 16.29 10.68 14.01
C ASN A 417 17.14 11.46 15.01
N TYR A 418 16.49 12.32 15.80
CA TYR A 418 17.11 13.03 16.91
C TYR A 418 16.15 13.11 18.12
N SER A 419 16.63 12.68 19.30
CA SER A 419 15.87 12.75 20.55
C SER A 419 16.38 13.92 21.40
N ASP A 420 15.62 15.01 21.45
CA ASP A 420 15.88 16.08 22.43
C ASP A 420 15.18 15.75 23.75
N GLU A 421 15.92 15.08 24.64
CA GLU A 421 15.44 14.73 25.99
C GLU A 421 15.61 15.90 26.99
N ALA A 422 16.46 16.88 26.65
CA ALA A 422 16.90 17.94 27.57
C ALA A 422 15.92 19.12 27.65
N TYR A 423 15.36 19.57 26.53
CA TYR A 423 14.54 20.78 26.48
C TYR A 423 13.08 20.50 26.12
N THR A 424 12.83 19.82 25.01
CA THR A 424 11.47 19.61 24.48
C THR A 424 10.87 18.25 24.81
N GLN A 425 11.67 17.22 25.10
CA GLN A 425 11.24 15.82 25.18
C GLN A 425 10.57 15.36 23.88
N THR A 426 11.11 15.77 22.72
CA THR A 426 10.54 15.50 21.39
C THR A 426 11.52 14.69 20.56
N VAL A 427 11.02 13.62 19.93
CA VAL A 427 11.76 12.89 18.90
C VAL A 427 11.45 13.51 17.55
N PHE A 428 12.46 14.18 16.99
CA PHE A 428 12.45 14.68 15.63
C PHE A 428 12.80 13.53 14.68
N ARG A 429 12.04 13.41 13.59
CA ARG A 429 12.25 12.41 12.54
C ARG A 429 12.22 13.11 11.19
N ALA A 430 13.15 12.81 10.29
CA ALA A 430 13.15 13.35 8.93
C ALA A 430 13.53 12.24 7.95
N GLU A 431 12.71 12.04 6.91
CA GLU A 431 13.02 11.13 5.81
C GLU A 431 12.78 11.83 4.48
N THR A 432 13.66 11.66 3.50
CA THR A 432 13.57 12.33 2.21
C THR A 432 14.20 11.50 1.09
N VAL A 433 13.62 11.62 -0.11
CA VAL A 433 14.18 11.06 -1.35
C VAL A 433 14.16 12.08 -2.50
N TYR A 434 15.16 11.99 -3.36
CA TYR A 434 15.22 12.65 -4.66
C TYR A 434 15.27 11.57 -5.75
N ASP A 435 14.16 11.41 -6.47
CA ASP A 435 14.00 10.46 -7.56
C ASP A 435 14.33 11.12 -8.91
N VAL A 436 15.14 10.45 -9.73
CA VAL A 436 15.56 10.91 -11.06
C VAL A 436 14.88 10.05 -12.14
N GLY A 437 14.16 10.72 -13.04
CA GLY A 437 13.66 10.11 -14.27
C GLY A 437 12.32 9.36 -14.19
N ILE A 438 11.47 9.65 -13.19
CA ILE A 438 10.11 9.10 -13.08
C ILE A 438 9.29 9.45 -14.34
N PRO A 439 8.56 8.50 -14.95
CA PRO A 439 7.70 8.78 -16.09
C PRO A 439 6.42 9.52 -15.65
N PHE A 440 6.16 10.68 -16.24
CA PHE A 440 4.89 11.42 -16.10
C PHE A 440 4.17 11.50 -17.43
N PHE A 441 2.82 11.53 -17.40
CA PHE A 441 2.03 11.87 -18.59
C PHE A 441 2.29 13.33 -18.98
N ASP A 442 2.33 13.57 -20.29
CA ASP A 442 2.64 14.86 -20.90
C ASP A 442 1.60 15.16 -21.99
N LEU A 443 0.69 16.10 -21.69
CA LEU A 443 -0.37 16.53 -22.60
C LEU A 443 0.17 17.24 -23.84
N GLY A 444 1.42 17.72 -23.83
CA GLY A 444 2.08 18.28 -25.01
C GLY A 444 2.59 17.21 -25.99
N LYS A 445 2.56 15.92 -25.61
CA LYS A 445 3.00 14.81 -26.45
C LYS A 445 1.80 13.96 -26.87
N ILE A 446 1.51 13.95 -28.17
CA ILE A 446 0.39 13.21 -28.74
C ILE A 446 0.83 11.79 -29.15
N THR A 447 0.01 10.79 -28.88
CA THR A 447 0.22 9.40 -29.32
C THR A 447 -0.67 9.04 -30.52
N VAL A 448 -0.54 7.82 -31.04
CA VAL A 448 -1.45 7.22 -32.03
C VAL A 448 -2.82 6.79 -31.47
N ILE A 449 -3.13 7.17 -30.22
CA ILE A 449 -4.32 6.72 -29.48
C ILE A 449 -5.14 7.94 -29.09
N ASP A 450 -6.11 8.27 -29.94
CA ASP A 450 -7.02 9.41 -29.73
C ASP A 450 -8.28 9.04 -28.93
N VAL A 451 -8.64 7.74 -28.87
CA VAL A 451 -9.85 7.23 -28.18
C VAL A 451 -9.55 5.88 -27.50
N PRO A 452 -9.63 5.78 -26.16
CA PRO A 452 -9.53 6.90 -25.22
C PRO A 452 -8.17 7.60 -25.37
N ALA A 453 -8.12 8.92 -25.25
CA ALA A 453 -6.89 9.68 -25.52
C ALA A 453 -5.77 9.34 -24.50
N VAL A 454 -4.66 8.76 -24.99
CA VAL A 454 -3.49 8.44 -24.14
C VAL A 454 -2.39 9.48 -24.37
N PRO A 455 -2.02 10.31 -23.37
CA PRO A 455 -0.91 11.24 -23.48
C PRO A 455 0.44 10.52 -23.63
N GLY A 456 1.40 11.19 -24.23
CA GLY A 456 2.80 10.74 -24.26
C GLY A 456 3.46 10.83 -22.88
N VAL A 457 4.72 10.40 -22.81
CA VAL A 457 5.48 10.32 -21.55
C VAL A 457 6.68 11.27 -21.58
N THR A 458 6.92 11.94 -20.45
CA THR A 458 8.11 12.73 -20.16
C THR A 458 8.70 12.32 -18.82
N LYS A 459 10.00 12.04 -18.80
CA LYS A 459 10.73 11.78 -17.55
C LYS A 459 10.89 13.08 -16.76
N LYS A 460 10.63 13.05 -15.46
CA LYS A 460 10.83 14.18 -14.54
C LYS A 460 11.62 13.72 -13.31
N ASN A 461 12.33 14.66 -12.68
CA ASN A 461 12.91 14.46 -11.36
C ASN A 461 11.92 14.95 -10.31
N MET A 462 11.93 14.35 -9.12
CA MET A 462 10.99 14.70 -8.06
C MET A 462 11.60 14.53 -6.67
N TRP A 463 11.44 15.55 -5.83
CA TRP A 463 11.78 15.50 -4.41
C TRP A 463 10.55 15.13 -3.58
N LYS A 464 10.75 14.32 -2.54
CA LYS A 464 9.77 14.01 -1.49
C LYS A 464 10.44 14.11 -0.13
N GLY A 465 9.70 14.51 0.90
CA GLY A 465 10.17 14.54 2.27
C GLY A 465 9.04 14.50 3.29
N MET A 466 9.35 13.97 4.47
CA MET A 466 8.53 13.97 5.68
C MET A 466 9.39 14.53 6.81
N ILE A 467 8.80 15.39 7.65
CA ILE A 467 9.35 15.75 8.96
C ILE A 467 8.28 15.45 10.02
N GLY A 468 8.64 14.65 11.02
CA GLY A 468 7.79 14.22 12.14
C GLY A 468 8.31 14.75 13.48
N PHE A 469 7.37 15.05 14.39
CA PHE A 469 7.65 15.62 15.71
C PHE A 469 6.86 14.84 16.78
N ASP A 470 7.47 13.79 17.34
CA ASP A 470 6.81 12.92 18.30
C ASP A 470 7.08 13.37 19.73
N ARG A 471 6.10 14.01 20.38
CA ARG A 471 6.17 14.39 21.79
C ARG A 471 5.18 13.59 22.67
N PRO A 472 5.63 12.78 23.63
CA PRO A 472 4.75 12.01 24.53
C PRO A 472 4.04 12.94 25.52
N THR A 473 2.84 13.39 25.14
CA THR A 473 2.15 14.51 25.82
C THR A 473 1.18 14.00 26.88
N TRP A 474 1.36 14.39 28.14
CA TRP A 474 0.50 13.93 29.24
C TRP A 474 -0.75 14.80 29.45
N ILE A 475 -1.87 14.38 28.86
CA ILE A 475 -3.18 15.01 29.05
C ILE A 475 -3.79 14.55 30.39
N LYS A 476 -3.45 15.26 31.48
CA LYS A 476 -3.83 14.90 32.87
C LYS A 476 -5.34 14.77 33.12
N THR A 477 -6.16 15.42 32.30
CA THR A 477 -7.64 15.33 32.35
C THR A 477 -8.19 14.04 31.78
N VAL A 478 -7.45 13.36 30.89
CA VAL A 478 -7.84 12.08 30.27
C VAL A 478 -7.31 10.89 31.08
N ASN A 479 -6.10 10.99 31.64
CA ASN A 479 -5.55 9.99 32.54
C ASN A 479 -4.65 10.63 33.61
N LYS A 480 -4.86 10.31 34.89
CA LYS A 480 -4.10 10.88 36.03
C LYS A 480 -2.82 10.11 36.40
N THR A 481 -2.54 8.95 35.80
CA THR A 481 -1.42 8.08 36.18
C THR A 481 -0.56 7.60 35.02
N ARG A 482 -0.93 7.86 33.76
CA ARG A 482 -0.13 7.50 32.57
C ARG A 482 -0.13 8.62 31.52
N VAL A 483 1.02 8.79 30.85
CA VAL A 483 1.18 9.68 29.69
C VAL A 483 0.31 9.19 28.52
N VAL A 484 -0.30 10.11 27.78
CA VAL A 484 -1.05 9.77 26.56
C VAL A 484 -0.06 9.66 25.39
N SER A 485 0.70 8.57 25.35
CA SER A 485 1.50 8.23 24.17
C SER A 485 0.59 7.97 22.98
N ARG A 486 0.79 8.70 21.87
CA ARG A 486 0.18 8.38 20.58
C ARG A 486 1.01 7.41 19.74
N ARG A 487 2.22 7.05 20.17
CA ARG A 487 2.92 5.83 19.70
C ARG A 487 2.28 4.61 20.36
N ARG A 488 1.85 3.63 19.55
CA ARG A 488 1.45 2.30 20.05
C ARG A 488 2.67 1.58 20.62
N ALA A 489 2.44 0.69 21.59
CA ALA A 489 3.47 -0.25 22.02
C ALA A 489 3.86 -1.17 20.84
N ARG A 490 5.15 -1.30 20.57
CA ARG A 490 5.69 -2.53 19.98
C ARG A 490 5.46 -3.65 21.01
N PRO A 491 5.05 -4.86 20.61
CA PRO A 491 5.18 -6.02 21.48
C PRO A 491 6.65 -6.17 21.87
N SER A 492 6.93 -6.33 23.17
CA SER A 492 8.24 -6.75 23.63
C SER A 492 8.45 -8.21 23.22
N LEU A 493 9.26 -8.43 22.18
CA LEU A 493 9.90 -9.72 21.98
C LEU A 493 10.86 -9.94 23.14
N GLU A 494 10.42 -10.71 24.13
CA GLU A 494 11.27 -11.17 25.22
C GLU A 494 12.35 -12.10 24.65
N ARG A 495 13.48 -11.49 24.28
CA ARG A 495 14.74 -12.23 24.16
C ARG A 495 15.11 -12.72 25.55
N SER A 496 14.91 -14.01 25.79
CA SER A 496 15.47 -14.71 26.94
C SER A 496 17.00 -14.63 26.85
N HIS A 497 17.58 -13.64 27.52
CA HIS A 497 19.01 -13.57 27.80
C HIS A 497 19.30 -14.49 28.98
N SER A 498 19.61 -15.75 28.69
CA SER A 498 20.21 -16.67 29.65
C SER A 498 21.66 -16.23 29.93
N ASP A 499 21.95 -16.06 31.22
CA ASP A 499 23.28 -16.12 31.85
C ASP A 499 24.40 -15.20 31.33
N GLN A 500 24.57 -14.06 32.01
CA GLN A 500 25.90 -13.65 32.45
C GLN A 500 25.88 -13.34 33.97
N HIS A 501 26.74 -14.03 34.73
CA HIS A 501 26.89 -13.79 36.17
C HIS A 501 27.63 -12.47 36.43
N ALA A 502 26.95 -11.51 37.06
CA ALA A 502 27.57 -10.39 37.74
C ALA A 502 27.31 -10.49 39.25
N ARG A 503 28.36 -10.64 40.07
CA ARG A 503 28.24 -10.62 41.54
C ARG A 503 28.17 -9.17 42.01
N LEU A 504 27.18 -8.84 42.83
CA LEU A 504 27.17 -7.62 43.65
C LEU A 504 27.39 -8.00 45.13
N PRO A 505 28.12 -7.19 45.90
CA PRO A 505 28.52 -7.54 47.27
C PRO A 505 27.37 -7.42 48.27
N ARG A 506 27.43 -8.22 49.34
CA ARG A 506 26.60 -8.02 50.54
C ARG A 506 27.14 -6.84 51.35
N GLN A 507 26.24 -6.15 52.04
CA GLN A 507 26.54 -5.41 53.27
C GLN A 507 25.65 -5.96 54.37
N ASP A 508 26.19 -6.08 55.58
CA ASP A 508 25.55 -6.77 56.71
C ASP A 508 24.63 -5.86 57.55
N PRO A 509 23.67 -6.43 58.30
CA PRO A 509 22.67 -5.67 59.05
C PRO A 509 23.07 -5.37 60.50
N GLY A 510 22.69 -4.20 61.03
CA GLY A 510 22.71 -3.95 62.47
C GLY A 510 22.42 -2.50 62.88
N LEU A 511 21.70 -2.33 64.00
CA LEU A 511 21.40 -1.06 64.71
C LEU A 511 20.48 -0.08 63.93
N GLY A 512 19.53 0.65 64.53
CA GLY A 512 19.00 0.68 65.90
C GLY A 512 17.83 1.68 65.99
N SER A 513 16.86 1.48 66.90
CA SER A 513 15.61 2.28 66.98
C SER A 513 15.63 3.35 68.12
N PRO A 514 14.52 4.04 68.46
CA PRO A 514 13.94 5.18 67.72
C PRO A 514 13.70 6.43 68.62
N ARG A 515 13.51 7.65 68.06
CA ARG A 515 13.05 8.84 68.83
C ARG A 515 12.08 9.80 68.11
N HIS A 516 11.44 10.65 68.92
CA HIS A 516 10.21 11.41 68.67
C HIS A 516 10.36 12.82 68.04
N LEU A 517 9.26 13.28 67.43
CA LEU A 517 8.66 14.63 67.45
C LEU A 517 9.55 15.88 67.62
N ARG A 518 9.35 16.85 66.70
CA ARG A 518 8.73 18.14 67.06
C ARG A 518 8.10 18.86 65.85
N ARG A 519 7.24 19.84 66.15
CA ARG A 519 6.73 20.86 65.21
C ARG A 519 7.68 22.06 65.21
N ASP A 520 7.54 22.96 64.24
CA ASP A 520 7.28 24.37 64.56
C ASP A 520 6.43 25.07 63.47
N GLN A 521 5.91 26.27 63.77
CA GLN A 521 4.93 26.99 62.94
C GLN A 521 5.40 28.43 62.63
N LEU A 522 5.03 28.97 61.46
CA LEU A 522 4.92 30.42 61.25
C LEU A 522 3.67 30.80 60.42
N LEU A 523 3.03 31.90 60.83
CA LEU A 523 1.81 32.59 60.35
C LEU A 523 1.89 34.06 60.85
N PRO A 524 0.98 35.02 60.56
CA PRO A 524 -0.32 35.02 59.84
C PRO A 524 -0.24 35.88 58.53
N ARG A 525 -1.23 36.55 57.90
CA ARG A 525 -2.63 37.03 58.12
C ARG A 525 -3.46 36.80 56.83
N ARG A 526 -4.78 36.53 56.85
CA ARG A 526 -5.97 37.44 56.85
C ARG A 526 -5.84 38.64 55.88
N GLN A 527 -6.81 38.99 55.04
CA GLN A 527 -8.30 39.09 55.19
C GLN A 527 -9.04 38.73 53.86
N HIS A 528 -10.38 38.61 53.66
CA HIS A 528 -11.57 38.25 54.48
C HIS A 528 -12.70 37.66 53.57
N HIS A 529 -13.73 37.01 54.15
CA HIS A 529 -14.97 36.49 53.49
C HIS A 529 -16.16 37.50 53.56
N PRO A 530 -17.22 37.42 52.71
CA PRO A 530 -18.37 36.46 52.75
C PRO A 530 -18.77 35.90 51.35
N HIS A 531 -19.50 34.79 51.06
CA HIS A 531 -20.47 33.85 51.67
C HIS A 531 -21.85 33.87 50.96
N LEU A 532 -22.32 32.68 50.52
CA LEU A 532 -23.70 32.10 50.44
C LEU A 532 -23.71 31.03 49.31
N ARG A 533 -24.12 29.74 49.44
CA ARG A 533 -25.43 29.11 49.79
C ARG A 533 -26.54 29.47 48.77
N LEU A 534 -27.37 28.55 48.22
CA LEU A 534 -27.70 27.14 48.51
C LEU A 534 -28.43 26.41 47.31
N ARG A 535 -28.56 25.06 47.38
CA ARG A 535 -29.59 24.14 46.78
C ARG A 535 -29.70 23.82 45.25
N ARG A 536 -29.45 22.53 44.96
CA ARG A 536 -30.16 21.51 44.11
C ARG A 536 -31.19 21.92 43.00
N ARG A 537 -30.91 21.47 41.74
CA ARG A 537 -31.68 20.61 40.76
C ARG A 537 -33.23 20.68 40.67
N PRO A 538 -33.92 20.31 39.53
CA PRO A 538 -33.46 19.59 38.31
C PRO A 538 -34.00 20.10 36.92
N HIS A 539 -33.74 19.32 35.84
CA HIS A 539 -34.35 19.29 34.49
C HIS A 539 -33.91 20.27 33.36
N GLN A 540 -34.33 19.92 32.14
CA GLN A 540 -33.89 20.37 30.79
C GLN A 540 -34.88 21.40 30.18
N PRO A 541 -34.71 21.85 28.91
CA PRO A 541 -33.51 22.29 28.17
C PRO A 541 -33.64 23.76 27.71
N VAL A 542 -32.60 24.37 27.13
CA VAL A 542 -32.69 25.73 26.55
C VAL A 542 -31.99 25.83 25.19
N GLN A 543 -32.67 26.43 24.21
CA GLN A 543 -32.08 26.96 22.97
C GLN A 543 -31.90 28.48 23.10
N HIS A 544 -30.74 29.00 22.67
CA HIS A 544 -30.54 30.41 22.28
C HIS A 544 -29.49 30.45 21.14
N GLY A 545 -29.56 31.30 20.12
CA GLY A 545 -30.65 32.21 19.72
C GLY A 545 -30.35 33.71 19.90
N ALA A 546 -29.60 34.30 18.96
CA ALA A 546 -29.53 35.75 18.68
C ALA A 546 -29.06 35.95 17.20
N VAL A 547 -29.58 36.82 16.30
CA VAL A 547 -30.11 38.22 16.37
C VAL A 547 -28.94 39.23 16.42
N LEU A 548 -28.75 40.25 15.55
CA LEU A 548 -29.41 40.81 14.33
C LEU A 548 -28.29 41.20 13.30
N ASP A 549 -28.42 41.89 12.15
CA ASP A 549 -29.44 42.74 11.48
C ASP A 549 -29.35 42.58 9.92
N ASP A 550 -30.26 43.18 9.14
CA ASP A 550 -30.23 43.23 7.65
C ASP A 550 -30.11 44.68 7.12
N ARG A 551 -29.47 44.89 5.95
CA ARG A 551 -29.60 46.14 5.17
C ARG A 551 -29.22 46.02 3.68
N LEU A 552 -30.25 45.84 2.86
CA LEU A 552 -30.27 45.98 1.40
C LEU A 552 -29.54 47.24 0.85
N ARG A 553 -28.75 47.07 -0.23
CA ARG A 553 -28.60 48.08 -1.31
C ARG A 553 -28.24 47.43 -2.66
N ARG A 554 -28.97 47.80 -3.71
CA ARG A 554 -28.63 47.47 -5.12
C ARG A 554 -27.59 48.47 -5.66
N PRO A 555 -26.81 48.03 -6.66
CA PRO A 555 -26.91 48.67 -7.98
C PRO A 555 -27.03 47.61 -9.10
N ARG A 556 -27.33 47.90 -10.37
CA ARG A 556 -28.06 48.93 -11.14
C ARG A 556 -27.70 48.58 -12.59
N ARG A 557 -28.65 48.53 -13.53
CA ARG A 557 -28.36 48.14 -14.94
C ARG A 557 -27.46 49.17 -15.63
N LEU A 558 -26.62 48.69 -16.55
CA LEU A 558 -26.20 49.42 -17.76
C LEU A 558 -26.61 48.61 -19.01
N ARG A 559 -26.70 49.25 -20.18
CA ARG A 559 -27.39 48.72 -21.37
C ARG A 559 -26.82 49.32 -22.67
N GLY A 560 -26.53 48.48 -23.65
CA GLY A 560 -25.90 48.87 -24.93
C GLY A 560 -24.37 49.01 -24.82
N GLU A 561 -23.56 48.79 -25.86
CA GLU A 561 -23.81 48.42 -27.28
C GLU A 561 -22.53 47.78 -27.87
N ARG A 562 -22.45 47.23 -29.09
CA ARG A 562 -23.37 47.18 -30.25
C ARG A 562 -23.57 45.74 -30.79
N ARG A 563 -22.88 45.36 -31.87
CA ARG A 563 -22.92 44.05 -32.57
C ARG A 563 -21.68 43.89 -33.45
N THR A 564 -21.22 42.66 -33.65
CA THR A 564 -20.68 42.20 -34.95
C THR A 564 -20.95 40.71 -35.13
N THR A 565 -21.51 40.34 -36.27
CA THR A 565 -21.85 38.96 -36.63
C THR A 565 -21.01 38.53 -37.83
N VAL A 566 -20.40 37.36 -37.79
CA VAL A 566 -19.81 36.71 -38.98
C VAL A 566 -20.34 35.28 -39.06
N LEU A 567 -20.71 34.84 -40.27
CA LEU A 567 -21.45 33.59 -40.48
C LEU A 567 -20.54 32.37 -40.69
N ARG A 568 -21.11 31.18 -40.44
CA ARG A 568 -20.73 29.96 -41.16
C ARG A 568 -20.89 30.16 -42.67
N ARG A 569 -19.92 29.72 -43.46
CA ARG A 569 -20.21 29.08 -44.76
C ARG A 569 -19.19 28.00 -45.07
N ALA A 570 -19.64 26.90 -45.66
CA ALA A 570 -18.78 25.87 -46.19
C ALA A 570 -18.44 26.17 -47.67
N ALA A 571 -17.30 25.67 -48.13
CA ALA A 571 -16.96 25.54 -49.54
C ALA A 571 -16.52 24.08 -49.81
N ARG A 572 -16.76 23.59 -51.03
CA ARG A 572 -16.43 22.22 -51.46
C ARG A 572 -15.16 22.20 -52.31
N SER A 573 -14.63 20.99 -52.43
CA SER A 573 -13.69 20.50 -53.45
C SER A 573 -13.67 21.22 -54.81
N SER A 574 -12.48 21.35 -55.38
CA SER A 574 -12.23 21.41 -56.83
C SER A 574 -11.16 20.39 -57.22
N HIS A 575 -11.43 19.60 -58.27
CA HIS A 575 -10.46 18.72 -58.94
C HIS A 575 -10.01 19.36 -60.26
N ALA A 576 -8.69 19.44 -60.47
CA ALA A 576 -7.97 19.45 -61.75
C ALA A 576 -6.47 19.33 -61.39
N ASP A 577 -5.66 18.30 -61.64
CA ASP A 577 -5.46 17.37 -62.78
C ASP A 577 -4.26 17.79 -63.67
N LEU A 578 -3.46 16.80 -64.14
CA LEU A 578 -2.32 16.89 -65.08
C LEU A 578 -1.11 17.79 -64.65
N ARG A 579 0.15 17.32 -64.55
CA ARG A 579 0.94 16.38 -65.39
C ARG A 579 2.20 15.82 -64.70
N ASP A 580 2.78 14.77 -65.28
CA ASP A 580 4.06 14.17 -64.90
C ASP A 580 5.31 15.03 -65.17
N VAL A 581 6.31 14.92 -64.29
CA VAL A 581 7.74 14.93 -64.65
C VAL A 581 8.46 13.87 -63.82
N GLY A 582 9.37 13.11 -64.44
CA GLY A 582 10.10 11.99 -63.82
C GLY A 582 11.26 12.38 -62.87
N PRO A 583 11.94 11.38 -62.28
CA PRO A 583 12.76 11.54 -61.08
C PRO A 583 14.23 11.89 -61.34
N ARG A 584 14.92 12.40 -60.30
CA ARG A 584 16.38 12.28 -60.14
C ARG A 584 16.81 12.22 -58.68
N TRP A 585 17.97 11.61 -58.47
CA TRP A 585 18.55 11.23 -57.18
C TRP A 585 19.33 12.35 -56.51
N SER A 586 19.32 12.36 -55.17
CA SER A 586 20.51 12.57 -54.32
C SER A 586 20.24 12.04 -52.92
#